data_AF-A0A2G8YD28-F1
#
_entry.id   AF-A0A2G8YD28-F1
#
_cell.length_a   1.000
_cell.length_b   1.000
_cell.length_c   1.000
_cell.angle_alpha   90.00
_cell.angle_beta   90.00
_cell.angle_gamma   90.00
#
_symmetry.space_group_name_H-M   'P 1'
#
loop_
_entity.id
_entity.type
_entity.pdbx_description
1 polymer ?
#
loop_
_entity_poly.entity_id
_entity_poly.type
_entity_poly.pdbx_seq_one_letter_code
_entity_poly.pdbx_strand_id
1 'polypeptide(L)'
;RLLVERARRRLADSDAEAFVRGVAEVVKKYHSEDGDGFRLAAVQLGEVFSKMFELSRQHRVVLDSQFANVFLAMSILEGVGKQLDPHVDVLKTALPYTIRAVKKLYLSRRIQGQSRGDGREDAISEFVS
;
A
#
# COMPACT_ATOMS: atom_id res chain seq x y z
N ARG A 1 14.50 -14.44 28.06
CA ARG A 1 15.07 -13.07 27.89
C ARG A 1 15.93 -12.91 26.62
N LEU A 2 15.70 -13.66 25.53
CA LEU A 2 16.56 -13.61 24.31
C LEU A 2 15.85 -13.14 23.02
N LEU A 3 14.51 -13.05 23.02
CA LEU A 3 13.72 -12.61 21.86
C LEU A 3 13.50 -11.09 21.82
N VAL A 4 13.38 -10.43 22.98
CA VAL A 4 13.14 -8.99 23.07
C VAL A 4 14.39 -8.15 22.73
N GLU A 5 15.59 -8.68 23.02
CA GLU A 5 16.86 -8.02 22.66
C GLU A 5 17.15 -8.07 21.15
N ARG A 6 16.74 -9.12 20.44
CA ARG A 6 16.94 -9.24 18.99
C ARG A 6 16.01 -8.32 18.18
N ALA A 7 14.82 -8.03 18.70
CA ALA A 7 13.87 -7.11 18.06
C ALA A 7 14.33 -5.64 18.16
N ARG A 8 14.96 -5.24 19.29
CA ARG A 8 15.43 -3.85 19.49
C ARG A 8 16.59 -3.45 18.56
N ARG A 9 17.48 -4.37 18.16
CA ARG A 9 18.56 -4.06 17.21
C ARG A 9 18.09 -3.93 15.75
N ARG A 10 17.04 -4.67 15.35
CA ARG A 10 16.56 -4.68 13.95
C ARG A 10 15.82 -3.40 13.52
N LEU A 11 15.26 -2.66 14.47
CA LEU A 11 14.59 -1.38 14.23
C LEU A 11 15.49 -0.17 14.50
N ALA A 12 16.60 -0.35 15.24
CA ALA A 12 17.54 0.73 15.57
C ALA A 12 18.50 1.08 14.42
N ASP A 13 18.75 0.13 13.50
CA ASP A 13 19.64 0.29 12.35
C ASP A 13 18.91 0.59 11.03
N SER A 14 17.58 0.69 11.05
CA SER A 14 16.78 0.93 9.85
C SER A 14 16.57 2.42 9.61
N ASP A 15 16.95 2.91 8.43
CA ASP A 15 16.69 4.29 8.02
C ASP A 15 15.33 4.37 7.32
N ALA A 16 14.27 4.36 8.13
CA ALA A 16 12.90 4.38 7.65
C ALA A 16 12.57 5.64 6.84
N GLU A 17 13.16 6.79 7.19
CA GLU A 17 12.90 8.03 6.45
C GLU A 17 13.51 8.00 5.05
N ALA A 18 14.75 7.53 4.91
CA ALA A 18 15.37 7.40 3.59
C ALA A 18 14.66 6.33 2.75
N PHE A 19 14.17 5.25 3.36
CA PHE A 19 13.30 4.30 2.68
C PHE A 19 12.02 4.99 2.16
N VAL A 20 11.30 5.74 3.00
CA VAL A 20 10.08 6.46 2.60
C VAL A 20 10.36 7.45 1.45
N ARG A 21 11.46 8.21 1.53
CA ARG A 21 11.88 9.10 0.43
C ARG A 21 12.17 8.32 -0.86
N GLY A 22 12.88 7.20 -0.76
CA GLY A 22 13.15 6.34 -1.92
C GLY A 22 11.88 5.78 -2.54
N VAL A 23 10.92 5.33 -1.72
CA VAL A 23 9.61 4.86 -2.19
C VAL A 23 8.84 5.99 -2.86
N ALA A 24 8.87 7.20 -2.32
CA ALA A 24 8.22 8.37 -2.92
C ALA A 24 8.79 8.67 -4.33
N GLU A 25 10.10 8.56 -4.52
CA GLU A 25 10.72 8.71 -5.85
C GLU A 25 10.32 7.60 -6.83
N VAL A 26 10.21 6.36 -6.36
CA VAL A 26 9.67 5.24 -7.17
C VAL A 26 8.25 5.55 -7.61
N VAL A 27 7.39 5.97 -6.69
CA VAL A 27 6.00 6.32 -6.99
C VAL A 27 5.92 7.49 -7.97
N LYS A 28 6.73 8.53 -7.76
CA LYS A 28 6.79 9.72 -8.61
C LYS A 28 7.16 9.38 -10.05
N LYS A 29 8.12 8.48 -10.27
CA LYS A 29 8.54 8.02 -11.61
C LYS A 29 7.37 7.49 -12.45
N TYR A 30 6.37 6.90 -11.82
CA TYR A 30 5.23 6.28 -12.51
C TYR A 30 3.93 7.10 -12.40
N HIS A 31 3.99 8.27 -11.77
CA HIS A 31 2.91 9.25 -11.78
C HIS A 31 3.00 10.11 -13.05
N SER A 32 1.87 10.42 -13.68
CA SER A 32 1.86 11.31 -14.85
C SER A 32 2.22 12.73 -14.45
N GLU A 33 3.04 13.41 -15.26
CA GLU A 33 3.40 14.82 -15.07
C GLU A 33 2.19 15.76 -15.21
N ASP A 34 1.16 15.34 -15.95
CA ASP A 34 -0.05 16.13 -16.26
C ASP A 34 -1.18 16.03 -15.21
N GLY A 35 -0.94 15.37 -14.05
CA GLY A 35 -1.88 15.36 -12.92
C GLY A 35 -3.04 14.35 -12.97
N ASP A 36 -3.23 13.63 -14.07
CA ASP A 36 -4.40 12.77 -14.28
C ASP A 36 -4.23 11.28 -13.87
N GLY A 37 -3.13 10.93 -13.18
CA GLY A 37 -2.98 9.65 -12.48
C GLY A 37 -1.75 8.82 -12.86
N PHE A 38 -1.69 7.58 -12.36
CA PHE A 38 -0.58 6.65 -12.59
C PHE A 38 -0.54 6.17 -14.05
N ARG A 39 0.63 6.18 -14.70
CA ARG A 39 0.83 5.60 -16.05
C ARG A 39 0.92 4.07 -15.98
N LEU A 40 -0.12 3.41 -15.46
CA LEU A 40 -0.14 1.95 -15.16
C LEU A 40 0.31 1.11 -16.36
N ALA A 41 -0.07 1.52 -17.58
CA ALA A 41 0.31 0.88 -18.86
C ALA A 41 1.82 0.82 -19.13
N ALA A 42 2.60 1.72 -18.55
CA ALA A 42 4.05 1.77 -18.71
C ALA A 42 4.80 1.14 -17.51
N VAL A 43 4.08 0.74 -16.45
CA VAL A 43 4.70 0.21 -15.23
C VAL A 43 4.93 -1.28 -15.38
N GLN A 44 6.19 -1.70 -15.44
CA GLN A 44 6.53 -3.10 -15.22
C GLN A 44 6.58 -3.34 -13.70
N LEU A 45 5.65 -4.14 -13.19
CA LEU A 45 5.52 -4.43 -11.77
C LEU A 45 6.82 -5.02 -11.19
N GLY A 46 7.47 -5.90 -11.96
CA GLY A 46 8.78 -6.44 -11.61
C GLY A 46 9.86 -5.39 -11.38
N GLU A 47 9.87 -4.28 -12.15
CA GLU A 47 10.83 -3.19 -11.95
C GLU A 47 10.54 -2.44 -10.64
N VAL A 48 9.27 -2.13 -10.38
CA VAL A 48 8.82 -1.48 -9.14
C VAL A 48 9.19 -2.33 -7.93
N PHE A 49 8.85 -3.62 -7.95
CA PHE A 49 9.14 -4.52 -6.84
C PHE A 49 10.64 -4.71 -6.63
N SER A 50 11.41 -4.85 -7.71
CA SER A 50 12.88 -4.92 -7.61
C SER A 50 13.44 -3.69 -6.91
N LYS A 51 12.93 -2.49 -7.26
CA LYS A 51 13.36 -1.24 -6.62
C LYS A 51 12.91 -1.14 -5.17
N MET A 52 11.71 -1.59 -4.84
CA MET A 52 11.20 -1.66 -3.47
C MET A 52 12.03 -2.60 -2.59
N PHE A 53 12.41 -3.78 -3.10
CA PHE A 53 13.28 -4.71 -2.37
C PHE A 53 14.71 -4.18 -2.21
N GLU A 54 15.24 -3.51 -3.24
CA GLU A 54 16.54 -2.84 -3.16
C GLU A 54 16.53 -1.79 -2.04
N LEU A 55 15.53 -0.89 -2.02
CA LEU A 55 15.35 0.13 -0.99
C LEU A 55 15.20 -0.48 0.40
N SER A 56 14.37 -1.52 0.53
CA SER A 56 14.18 -2.23 1.80
C SER A 56 15.50 -2.78 2.32
N ARG A 57 16.31 -3.40 1.45
CA ARG A 57 17.60 -3.98 1.83
C ARG A 57 18.65 -2.90 2.13
N GLN A 58 18.69 -1.83 1.33
CA GLN A 58 19.61 -0.69 1.50
C GLN A 58 19.39 0.02 2.84
N HIS A 59 18.13 0.26 3.19
CA HIS A 59 17.75 0.98 4.41
C HIS A 59 17.46 0.04 5.59
N ARG A 60 17.75 -1.25 5.45
CA ARG A 60 17.52 -2.30 6.47
C ARG A 60 16.09 -2.33 7.01
N VAL A 61 15.13 -1.91 6.19
CA VAL A 61 13.70 -1.96 6.50
C VAL A 61 13.20 -3.37 6.27
N VAL A 62 12.78 -4.04 7.34
CA VAL A 62 12.15 -5.35 7.24
C VAL A 62 10.72 -5.16 6.75
N LEU A 63 10.44 -5.63 5.52
CA LEU A 63 9.08 -5.68 5.00
C LEU A 63 8.24 -6.67 5.80
N ASP A 64 6.98 -6.31 6.04
CA ASP A 64 6.03 -7.22 6.69
C ASP A 64 5.85 -8.50 5.86
N SER A 65 5.72 -9.64 6.53
CA SER A 65 5.59 -10.93 5.86
C SER A 65 4.35 -11.04 4.96
N GLN A 66 3.22 -10.41 5.33
CA GLN A 66 2.06 -10.36 4.45
C GLN A 66 2.34 -9.52 3.21
N PHE A 67 3.07 -8.42 3.36
CA PHE A 67 3.45 -7.56 2.24
C PHE A 67 4.35 -8.28 1.24
N ALA A 68 5.35 -9.02 1.73
CA ALA A 68 6.21 -9.86 0.90
C ALA A 68 5.43 -10.94 0.15
N ASN A 69 4.41 -11.54 0.77
CA ASN A 69 3.54 -12.53 0.12
C ASN A 69 2.72 -11.92 -1.02
N VAL A 70 2.16 -10.71 -0.83
CA VAL A 70 1.44 -10.00 -1.90
C VAL A 70 2.36 -9.70 -3.07
N PHE A 71 3.59 -9.24 -2.78
CA PHE A 71 4.59 -9.00 -3.82
C PHE A 71 4.94 -10.26 -4.60
N LEU A 72 5.20 -11.38 -3.91
CA LEU A 72 5.48 -12.65 -4.56
C LEU A 72 4.33 -13.10 -5.46
N ALA A 73 3.08 -13.01 -4.97
CA ALA A 73 1.91 -13.37 -5.75
C ALA A 73 1.77 -12.52 -7.02
N MET A 74 2.02 -11.20 -6.91
CA MET A 74 1.99 -10.28 -8.06
C MET A 74 3.11 -10.57 -9.06
N SER A 75 4.32 -10.90 -8.60
CA SER A 75 5.44 -11.29 -9.48
C SER A 75 5.16 -12.58 -10.24
N ILE A 76 4.58 -13.59 -9.58
CA ILE A 76 4.17 -14.84 -10.25
C ILE A 76 3.08 -14.56 -11.28
N LEU A 77 2.07 -13.77 -10.90
CA LEU A 77 0.97 -13.39 -11.80
C LEU A 77 1.48 -12.66 -13.05
N GLU A 78 2.40 -11.71 -12.89
CA GLU A 78 3.02 -11.01 -14.03
C GLU A 78 3.86 -11.96 -14.89
N GLY A 79 4.66 -12.83 -14.26
CA GLY A 79 5.50 -13.80 -14.97
C GLY A 79 4.68 -14.80 -15.79
N VAL A 80 3.61 -15.35 -15.22
CA VAL A 80 2.69 -16.26 -15.92
C VAL A 80 1.87 -15.50 -16.97
N GLY A 81 1.38 -14.30 -16.62
CA GLY A 81 0.62 -13.46 -17.55
C GLY A 81 1.41 -13.16 -18.82
N LYS A 82 2.68 -12.74 -18.69
CA LYS A 82 3.56 -12.43 -19.84
C LYS A 82 3.92 -13.65 -20.69
N GLN A 83 3.92 -14.86 -20.10
CA GLN A 83 4.11 -16.10 -20.85
C GLN A 83 2.90 -16.43 -21.74
N LEU A 84 1.70 -16.05 -21.32
CA LEU A 84 0.46 -16.27 -22.08
C LEU A 84 0.18 -15.14 -23.08
N ASP A 85 0.38 -13.89 -22.67
CA ASP A 85 0.23 -12.71 -23.49
C ASP A 85 1.38 -11.73 -23.17
N PRO A 86 2.37 -11.57 -24.07
CA PRO A 86 3.51 -10.67 -23.87
C PRO A 86 3.14 -9.20 -23.65
N HIS A 87 1.92 -8.80 -24.03
CA HIS A 87 1.44 -7.43 -23.94
C HIS A 87 0.49 -7.21 -22.76
N VAL A 88 0.30 -8.22 -21.89
CA VAL A 88 -0.59 -8.10 -20.74
C VAL A 88 -0.09 -7.04 -19.76
N ASP A 89 -1.02 -6.17 -19.35
CA ASP A 89 -0.83 -5.25 -18.24
C ASP A 89 -1.71 -5.71 -17.07
N VAL A 90 -1.07 -6.31 -16.06
CA VAL A 90 -1.72 -6.81 -14.85
C VAL A 90 -2.38 -5.68 -14.06
N LEU A 91 -1.76 -4.50 -14.01
CA LEU A 91 -2.27 -3.35 -13.27
C LEU A 91 -3.50 -2.74 -13.93
N LYS A 92 -3.48 -2.56 -15.25
CA LYS A 92 -4.65 -2.10 -16.01
C LYS A 92 -5.82 -3.09 -15.89
N THR A 93 -5.53 -4.39 -15.92
CA THR A 93 -6.54 -5.42 -15.71
C THR A 93 -7.13 -5.38 -14.30
N ALA A 94 -6.30 -5.12 -13.28
CA ALA A 94 -6.72 -5.07 -11.89
C ALA A 94 -7.47 -3.76 -11.51
N LEU A 95 -7.21 -2.65 -12.22
CA LEU A 95 -7.73 -1.32 -11.91
C LEU A 95 -9.24 -1.25 -11.62
N PRO A 96 -10.16 -1.78 -12.48
CA PRO A 96 -11.59 -1.71 -12.21
C PRO A 96 -11.99 -2.45 -10.92
N TYR A 97 -11.33 -3.55 -10.61
CA TYR A 97 -11.57 -4.32 -9.38
C TYR A 97 -11.12 -3.54 -8.15
N THR A 98 -9.93 -2.92 -8.21
CA THR A 98 -9.41 -2.08 -7.13
C THR A 98 -10.31 -0.89 -6.86
N ILE A 99 -10.77 -0.16 -7.88
CA ILE A 99 -11.70 0.97 -7.73
C ILE A 99 -13.00 0.51 -7.08
N ARG A 100 -13.54 -0.64 -7.48
CA ARG A 100 -14.77 -1.20 -6.91
C ARG A 100 -14.59 -1.57 -5.44
N ALA A 101 -13.47 -2.20 -5.09
CA ALA A 101 -13.14 -2.57 -3.72
C ALA A 101 -13.00 -1.33 -2.84
N VAL A 102 -12.26 -0.32 -3.30
CA VAL A 102 -12.09 0.96 -2.61
C VAL A 102 -13.44 1.64 -2.39
N LYS A 103 -14.27 1.79 -3.43
CA LYS A 103 -15.62 2.35 -3.31
C LYS A 103 -16.45 1.63 -2.25
N LYS A 104 -16.43 0.29 -2.24
CA LYS A 104 -17.14 -0.53 -1.24
C LYS A 104 -16.64 -0.24 0.18
N LEU A 105 -15.33 -0.14 0.38
CA LEU A 105 -14.74 0.17 1.68
C LEU A 105 -15.10 1.57 2.17
N TYR A 106 -15.09 2.58 1.29
CA TYR A 106 -15.53 3.94 1.63
C TYR A 106 -17.01 3.98 2.03
N LEU A 107 -17.87 3.29 1.27
CA LEU A 107 -19.31 3.22 1.57
C LEU A 107 -19.59 2.49 2.89
N SER A 108 -18.95 1.35 3.13
CA SER A 108 -19.08 0.63 4.41
C SER A 108 -18.62 1.46 5.61
N ARG A 109 -17.57 2.28 5.45
CA ARG A 109 -17.08 3.16 6.51
C ARG A 109 -18.04 4.34 6.76
N ARG A 110 -18.69 4.88 5.72
CA ARG A 110 -19.70 5.94 5.87
C ARG A 110 -20.95 5.44 6.60
N ILE A 111 -21.41 4.23 6.28
CA ILE A 111 -22.56 3.61 6.95
C ILE A 111 -22.25 3.33 8.44
N GLN A 112 -21.04 2.86 8.76
CA GLN A 112 -20.62 2.68 10.16
C GLN A 112 -20.39 3.99 10.92
N GLY A 113 -19.96 5.06 10.24
CA GLY A 113 -19.79 6.39 10.83
C GLY A 113 -21.12 7.10 11.11
N GLN A 114 -22.16 6.84 10.31
CA GLN A 114 -23.48 7.45 10.47
C GLN A 114 -24.33 6.78 11.55
N SER A 115 -24.03 5.53 11.92
CA SER A 115 -24.69 4.82 13.03
C SER A 115 -24.05 5.11 14.41
N ARG A 116 -23.01 5.94 14.47
CA ARG A 116 -22.28 6.30 15.70
C ARG A 116 -22.46 7.77 16.11
N GLY A 117 -23.39 8.47 15.47
CA GLY A 117 -23.72 9.88 15.70
C GLY A 117 -25.21 10.07 15.95
N ASP A 118 -25.73 9.40 16.98
CA ASP A 118 -26.98 9.75 17.65
C ASP A 118 -26.81 9.35 19.13
N GLY A 119 -27.05 10.26 20.06
CA GLY A 119 -26.60 10.14 21.47
C GLY A 119 -25.69 11.27 21.94
N ARG A 120 -25.62 12.38 21.17
CA ARG A 120 -24.97 13.64 21.61
C ARG A 120 -25.99 14.75 21.94
N GLU A 121 -27.25 14.39 22.16
CA GLU A 121 -28.27 15.30 22.71
C GLU A 121 -28.41 15.16 24.24
N ASP A 122 -27.96 14.05 24.84
CA ASP A 122 -28.08 13.83 26.30
C ASP A 122 -27.04 14.61 27.12
N ALA A 123 -25.91 15.02 26.50
CA ALA A 123 -24.83 15.73 27.20
C ALA A 123 -25.05 17.25 27.33
N ILE A 124 -26.04 17.82 26.63
CA ILE A 124 -26.35 19.27 26.73
C ILE A 124 -27.46 19.52 27.77
N SER A 125 -28.33 18.54 28.04
CA SER A 125 -29.35 18.67 29.10
C SER A 125 -28.76 18.58 30.51
N GLU A 126 -27.61 17.92 30.70
CA GLU A 126 -26.93 17.83 32.01
C GLU A 126 -26.09 19.07 32.33
N PHE A 127 -25.85 19.95 31.37
CA PHE A 127 -25.11 21.21 31.56
C PHE A 127 -26.01 22.45 31.76
N VAL A 128 -27.33 22.27 31.62
CA VAL A 128 -28.34 23.35 31.81
C VAL A 128 -29.37 22.96 32.88
N SER A 129 -28.93 22.28 33.94
CA SER A 129 -29.68 22.13 35.20
C SER A 129 -28.84 22.66 36.37
#